data_AF-A0A836KD67-F1
#
_entry.id   AF-A0A836KD67-F1
#
_cell.length_a   1.000
_cell.length_b   1.000
_cell.length_c   1.000
_cell.angle_alpha   90.00
_cell.angle_beta   90.00
_cell.angle_gamma   90.00
#
_symmetry.space_group_name_H-M   'P 1'
#
loop_
_entity.id
_entity.type
_entity.pdbx_description
1 polymer ?
#
loop_
_entity_poly.entity_id
_entity_poly.type
_entity_poly.pdbx_seq_one_letter_code
_entity_poly.pdbx_strand_id
1 'polypeptide(L)'
;KRTDKELIVLLKKKVSIRERTVVYISNDNFNWLENLKSLLSDENNLDSNSRIIIVGEKNFECGLLGFINCLKKEPGSELVRSVLIQDEKAPKFSLQDPFYLEQLQKDMTINVLRPDKIWGSYRHLKLPQPEPKPVLTGHVCQMVCANFFKTYN
;
A
#
# COMPACT_ATOMS: atom_id res chain seq x y z
N LYS A 1 7.39 0.49 16.19
CA LYS A 1 6.74 1.26 17.27
C LYS A 1 7.44 0.87 18.55
N ARG A 2 8.21 1.79 19.14
CA ARG A 2 8.75 1.62 20.49
C ARG A 2 7.69 2.21 21.41
N THR A 3 7.16 1.44 22.34
CA THR A 3 6.52 2.06 23.50
C THR A 3 7.64 2.36 24.49
N ASP A 4 7.44 3.30 25.41
CA ASP A 4 8.50 3.68 26.36
C ASP A 4 8.95 2.51 27.25
N LYS A 5 8.19 1.40 27.28
CA LYS A 5 8.39 0.24 28.14
C LYS A 5 8.58 -1.07 27.39
N GLU A 6 8.26 -1.17 26.10
CA GLU A 6 8.20 -2.45 25.39
C GLU A 6 8.85 -2.38 24.01
N LEU A 7 9.52 -3.47 23.66
CA LEU A 7 10.09 -3.71 22.35
C LEU A 7 9.13 -4.57 21.54
N ILE A 8 8.61 -4.00 20.44
CA ILE A 8 7.80 -4.74 19.48
C ILE A 8 8.67 -5.11 18.28
N VAL A 9 8.84 -6.41 18.05
CA VAL A 9 9.57 -6.96 16.91
C VAL A 9 8.57 -7.55 15.91
N LEU A 10 8.64 -7.11 14.64
CA LEU A 10 7.85 -7.67 13.55
C LEU A 10 8.76 -8.52 12.66
N LEU A 11 8.48 -9.83 12.59
CA LEU A 11 9.20 -10.77 11.76
C LEU A 11 8.32 -11.25 10.61
N LYS A 12 8.93 -11.47 9.44
CA LYS A 12 8.28 -12.09 8.29
C LYS A 12 9.14 -13.25 7.80
N LYS A 13 8.52 -14.38 7.48
CA LYS A 13 9.21 -15.51 6.86
C LYS A 13 9.84 -15.06 5.53
N LYS A 14 11.13 -15.33 5.36
CA LYS A 14 11.85 -14.99 4.13
C LYS A 14 11.33 -15.83 2.96
N VAL A 15 11.10 -15.17 1.83
CA VAL A 15 10.75 -15.81 0.55
C VAL A 15 11.90 -15.59 -0.42
N SER A 16 12.25 -16.61 -1.19
CA SER A 16 13.27 -16.51 -2.24
C SER A 16 12.68 -15.82 -3.45
N ILE A 17 13.07 -14.57 -3.71
CA ILE A 17 12.63 -13.81 -4.89
C ILE A 17 13.77 -13.76 -5.89
N ARG A 18 13.58 -14.44 -7.03
CA ARG A 18 14.59 -14.55 -8.09
C ARG A 18 14.50 -13.39 -9.06
N GLU A 19 13.29 -13.08 -9.50
CA GLU A 19 13.05 -12.14 -10.58
C GLU A 19 12.20 -10.96 -10.10
N ARG A 20 12.51 -9.77 -10.62
CA ARG A 20 11.81 -8.52 -10.30
C ARG A 20 11.60 -7.73 -11.58
N THR A 21 10.35 -7.56 -11.96
CA THR A 21 9.96 -6.72 -13.08
C THR A 21 9.53 -5.35 -12.55
N VAL A 22 10.10 -4.27 -13.07
CA VAL A 22 9.82 -2.91 -12.59
C VAL A 22 8.86 -2.22 -13.54
N VAL A 23 7.80 -1.63 -12.99
CA VAL A 23 6.84 -0.79 -13.71
C VAL A 23 6.87 0.59 -13.09
N TYR A 24 7.36 1.57 -13.85
CA TYR A 24 7.29 2.97 -13.45
C TYR A 24 5.93 3.54 -13.78
N ILE A 25 5.32 4.23 -12.82
CA ILE A 25 4.05 4.90 -13.03
C ILE A 25 4.22 6.41 -13.10
N SER A 26 3.37 7.05 -13.89
CA SER A 26 3.24 8.49 -13.97
C SER A 26 1.77 8.86 -13.93
N ASN A 27 1.46 10.06 -13.42
CA ASN A 27 0.12 10.64 -13.47
C ASN A 27 -0.15 11.31 -14.84
N ASP A 28 0.90 11.63 -15.60
CA ASP A 28 0.77 12.36 -16.87
C ASP A 28 0.56 11.41 -18.06
N ASN A 29 1.02 10.16 -17.93
CA ASN A 29 0.93 9.15 -18.97
C ASN A 29 0.59 7.79 -18.35
N PHE A 30 -0.49 7.18 -18.82
CA PHE A 30 -1.02 5.90 -18.35
C PHE A 30 -0.62 4.69 -19.21
N ASN A 31 0.32 4.83 -20.15
CA ASN A 31 0.80 3.70 -20.98
C ASN A 31 1.37 2.54 -20.15
N TRP A 32 1.82 2.81 -18.92
CA TRP A 32 2.26 1.78 -17.97
C TRP A 32 1.14 0.78 -17.61
N LEU A 33 -0.12 1.18 -17.76
CA LEU A 33 -1.27 0.35 -17.41
C LEU A 33 -1.39 -0.87 -18.34
N GLU A 34 -1.16 -0.70 -19.64
CA GLU A 34 -1.22 -1.80 -20.61
C GLU A 34 -0.07 -2.80 -20.38
N ASN A 35 1.12 -2.29 -20.06
CA ASN A 35 2.25 -3.13 -19.64
C ASN A 35 1.87 -3.91 -18.37
N LEU A 36 1.36 -3.23 -17.34
CA LEU A 36 0.96 -3.89 -16.10
C LEU A 36 -0.12 -4.96 -16.31
N LYS A 37 -1.12 -4.71 -17.16
CA LYS A 37 -2.15 -5.70 -17.50
C LYS A 37 -1.52 -6.95 -18.11
N SER A 38 -0.63 -6.78 -19.09
CA SER A 38 0.05 -7.91 -19.75
C SER A 38 0.84 -8.76 -18.76
N LEU A 39 1.55 -8.13 -17.81
CA LEU A 39 2.31 -8.81 -16.77
C LEU A 39 1.43 -9.61 -15.80
N LEU A 40 0.23 -9.12 -15.50
CA LEU A 40 -0.71 -9.80 -14.60
C LEU A 40 -1.55 -10.89 -15.28
N SER A 41 -1.72 -10.80 -16.61
CA SER A 41 -2.48 -11.78 -17.40
C SER A 41 -1.66 -12.98 -17.88
N ASP A 42 -0.33 -12.84 -17.95
CA ASP A 42 0.54 -13.94 -18.38
C ASP A 42 0.78 -14.92 -17.23
N GLU A 43 0.16 -16.10 -17.32
CA GLU A 43 0.28 -17.18 -16.33
C GLU A 43 1.73 -17.61 -16.11
N ASN A 44 2.63 -17.43 -17.10
CA ASN A 44 4.04 -17.76 -16.96
C ASN A 44 4.81 -16.74 -16.11
N ASN A 45 4.32 -15.49 -16.01
CA ASN A 45 4.90 -14.46 -15.14
C ASN A 45 4.45 -14.60 -13.68
N LEU A 46 3.43 -15.43 -13.41
CA LEU A 46 2.90 -15.69 -12.08
C LEU A 46 3.69 -16.76 -11.30
N ASP A 47 5.01 -16.83 -11.47
CA ASP A 47 5.84 -17.63 -10.56
C ASP A 47 5.80 -17.02 -9.15
N SER A 48 5.54 -17.86 -8.16
CA SER A 48 5.65 -17.54 -6.73
C SER A 48 6.99 -16.88 -6.32
N ASN A 49 8.06 -17.04 -7.10
CA ASN A 49 9.37 -16.44 -6.86
C ASN A 49 9.63 -15.15 -7.67
N SER A 50 8.69 -14.69 -8.49
CA SER A 50 8.77 -13.43 -9.23
C SER A 50 8.04 -12.32 -8.48
N ARG A 51 8.42 -11.05 -8.68
CA ARG A 51 7.68 -9.90 -8.16
C ARG A 51 7.54 -8.81 -9.21
N ILE A 52 6.37 -8.20 -9.29
CA ILE A 52 6.15 -6.98 -10.04
C ILE A 52 6.30 -5.81 -9.07
N ILE A 53 7.22 -4.89 -9.34
CA ILE A 53 7.51 -3.74 -8.50
C ILE A 53 7.01 -2.48 -9.18
N ILE A 54 5.94 -1.92 -8.66
CA ILE A 54 5.34 -0.68 -9.13
C ILE A 54 5.99 0.50 -8.40
N VAL A 55 6.63 1.39 -9.16
CA VAL A 55 7.45 2.48 -8.62
C VAL A 55 6.81 3.82 -8.96
N GLY A 56 6.50 4.59 -7.92
CA GLY A 56 6.18 6.01 -8.02
C GLY A 56 7.31 6.83 -7.41
N GLU A 57 7.95 7.69 -8.21
CA GLU A 57 9.07 8.52 -7.80
C GLU A 57 8.80 9.98 -8.22
N LYS A 58 9.33 10.95 -7.46
CA LYS A 58 9.33 12.39 -7.82
C LYS A 58 7.94 13.04 -8.00
N ASN A 59 6.88 12.40 -7.51
CA ASN A 59 5.52 12.94 -7.57
C ASN A 59 4.79 12.76 -6.24
N PHE A 60 4.58 13.86 -5.52
CA PHE A 60 3.85 13.87 -4.24
C PHE A 60 2.35 13.58 -4.40
N GLU A 61 1.79 13.86 -5.57
CA GLU A 61 0.38 13.62 -5.92
C GLU A 61 0.19 12.24 -6.56
N CYS A 62 1.15 11.32 -6.39
CA CYS A 62 1.08 9.99 -6.96
C CYS A 62 -0.02 9.15 -6.28
N GLY A 63 -1.01 8.70 -7.07
CA GLY A 63 -2.13 7.86 -6.62
C GLY A 63 -1.78 6.40 -6.31
N LEU A 64 -0.49 6.02 -6.27
CA LEU A 64 -0.01 4.64 -6.16
C LEU A 64 -0.65 3.87 -5.00
N LEU A 65 -0.79 4.51 -3.84
CA LEU A 65 -1.32 3.83 -2.65
C LEU A 65 -2.80 3.47 -2.80
N GLY A 66 -3.59 4.37 -3.36
CA GLY A 66 -4.99 4.10 -3.69
C GLY A 66 -5.10 2.99 -4.72
N PHE A 67 -4.28 3.08 -5.78
CA PHE A 67 -4.22 2.08 -6.83
C PHE A 67 -3.88 0.67 -6.30
N ILE A 68 -2.84 0.56 -5.47
CA ILE A 68 -2.42 -0.72 -4.87
C ILE A 68 -3.48 -1.28 -3.91
N ASN A 69 -4.23 -0.42 -3.22
CA ASN A 69 -5.32 -0.88 -2.36
C ASN A 69 -6.47 -1.52 -3.15
N CYS A 70 -6.76 -1.02 -4.35
CA CYS A 70 -7.69 -1.65 -5.28
C CYS A 70 -7.09 -2.95 -5.84
N LEU A 71 -5.88 -2.89 -6.38
CA LEU A 71 -5.23 -4.01 -7.05
C LEU A 71 -5.06 -5.24 -6.15
N LYS A 72 -4.84 -5.06 -4.85
CA LYS A 72 -4.79 -6.15 -3.84
C LYS A 72 -6.04 -7.03 -3.78
N LYS A 73 -7.15 -6.59 -4.35
CA LYS A 73 -8.40 -7.34 -4.39
C LYS A 73 -8.55 -8.17 -5.67
N GLU A 74 -7.60 -8.04 -6.60
CA GLU A 74 -7.58 -8.72 -7.88
C GLU A 74 -6.68 -9.97 -7.84
N PRO A 75 -6.91 -10.96 -8.74
CA PRO A 75 -6.03 -12.12 -8.90
C PRO A 75 -4.59 -11.72 -9.29
N GLY A 76 -3.59 -12.47 -8.82
CA GLY A 76 -2.16 -12.23 -9.11
C GLY A 76 -1.55 -11.06 -8.32
N SER A 77 -2.35 -10.35 -7.53
CA SER A 77 -1.91 -9.18 -6.75
C SER A 77 -0.93 -9.53 -5.62
N GLU A 78 -0.85 -10.79 -5.21
CA GLU A 78 0.10 -11.32 -4.25
C GLU A 78 1.56 -11.21 -4.69
N LEU A 79 1.82 -11.03 -5.99
CA LEU A 79 3.16 -10.82 -6.55
C LEU A 79 3.52 -9.34 -6.67
N VAL A 80 2.54 -8.44 -6.52
CA VAL A 80 2.73 -7.01 -6.68
C VAL A 80 3.31 -6.39 -5.40
N ARG A 81 4.35 -5.58 -5.57
CA ARG A 81 4.97 -4.77 -4.53
C ARG A 81 4.97 -3.31 -4.99
N SER A 82 4.76 -2.38 -4.09
CA SER A 82 4.87 -0.95 -4.40
C SER A 82 6.01 -0.28 -3.68
N VAL A 83 6.63 0.67 -4.38
CA VAL A 83 7.67 1.55 -3.87
C VAL A 83 7.26 2.98 -4.22
N LEU A 84 6.89 3.76 -3.20
CA LEU A 84 6.57 5.18 -3.32
C LEU A 84 7.72 5.98 -2.72
N ILE A 85 8.45 6.73 -3.54
CA ILE A 85 9.59 7.53 -3.13
C ILE A 85 9.15 8.99 -3.01
N GLN A 86 9.04 9.47 -1.77
CA GLN A 86 8.70 10.85 -1.42
C GLN A 86 9.90 11.64 -0.88
N ASP A 87 11.05 10.99 -0.71
CA ASP A 87 12.30 11.67 -0.34
C ASP A 87 12.96 12.23 -1.61
N GLU A 88 12.95 13.55 -1.76
CA GLU A 88 13.56 14.25 -2.90
C GLU A 88 15.08 14.07 -2.98
N LYS A 89 15.73 13.76 -1.85
CA LYS A 89 17.19 13.58 -1.76
C LYS A 89 17.60 12.12 -1.94
N ALA A 90 16.64 11.21 -2.08
CA ALA A 90 16.95 9.81 -2.32
C ALA A 90 17.57 9.61 -3.71
N PRO A 91 18.44 8.60 -3.89
CA PRO A 91 18.90 8.20 -5.21
C PRO A 91 17.72 7.82 -6.11
N LYS A 92 17.93 7.78 -7.43
CA LYS A 92 16.91 7.24 -8.34
C LYS A 92 16.68 5.77 -8.02
N PHE A 93 15.43 5.30 -8.10
CA PHE A 93 15.14 3.88 -7.87
C PHE A 93 15.97 2.98 -8.79
N SER A 94 16.55 1.93 -8.22
CA SER A 94 17.31 0.93 -8.95
C SER A 94 17.28 -0.40 -8.20
N LEU A 95 17.22 -1.51 -8.95
CA LEU A 95 17.36 -2.86 -8.39
C LEU A 95 18.82 -3.20 -8.04
N GLN A 96 19.78 -2.44 -8.57
CA GLN A 96 21.21 -2.63 -8.32
C GLN A 96 21.68 -1.88 -7.08
N ASP A 97 20.93 -0.87 -6.64
CA ASP A 97 21.26 -0.10 -5.45
C ASP A 97 20.89 -0.91 -4.18
N PRO A 98 21.87 -1.23 -3.32
CA PRO A 98 21.65 -1.98 -2.07
C PRO A 98 20.58 -1.36 -1.18
N PHE A 99 20.47 -0.03 -1.17
CA PHE A 99 19.50 0.69 -0.34
C PHE A 99 18.05 0.27 -0.64
N TYR A 100 17.69 0.13 -1.92
CA TYR A 100 16.38 -0.36 -2.32
C TYR A 100 16.29 -1.87 -2.20
N LEU A 101 17.36 -2.59 -2.55
CA LEU A 101 17.36 -4.06 -2.54
C LEU A 101 17.12 -4.62 -1.14
N GLU A 102 17.76 -4.07 -0.11
CA GLU A 102 17.57 -4.44 1.29
C GLU A 102 16.11 -4.29 1.74
N GLN A 103 15.45 -3.21 1.31
CA GLN A 103 14.03 -3.02 1.60
C GLN A 103 13.15 -4.02 0.85
N LEU A 104 13.43 -4.26 -0.44
CA LEU A 104 12.68 -5.21 -1.26
C LEU A 104 12.84 -6.67 -0.80
N GLN A 105 13.96 -7.02 -0.17
CA GLN A 105 14.16 -8.34 0.44
C GLN A 105 13.21 -8.62 1.61
N LYS A 106 12.64 -7.59 2.24
CA LYS A 106 11.58 -7.74 3.26
C LYS A 106 10.24 -8.15 2.65
N ASP A 107 10.12 -8.10 1.32
CA ASP A 107 8.94 -8.54 0.56
C ASP A 107 7.64 -7.86 1.02
N MET A 108 7.70 -6.60 1.45
CA MET A 108 6.51 -5.87 1.93
C MET A 108 5.68 -5.35 0.77
N THR A 109 4.36 -5.51 0.81
CA THR A 109 3.47 -5.08 -0.28
C THR A 109 3.49 -3.58 -0.53
N ILE A 110 3.61 -2.77 0.53
CA ILE A 110 3.70 -1.31 0.45
C ILE A 110 5.01 -0.85 1.09
N ASN A 111 5.81 -0.12 0.33
CA ASN A 111 7.04 0.52 0.79
C ASN A 111 6.96 2.01 0.45
N VAL A 112 6.93 2.86 1.47
CA VAL A 112 6.97 4.31 1.30
C VAL A 112 8.29 4.80 1.85
N LEU A 113 9.07 5.48 1.02
CA LEU A 113 10.28 6.17 1.43
C LEU A 113 9.94 7.62 1.72
N ARG A 114 9.99 8.00 3.00
CA ARG A 114 9.80 9.37 3.49
C ARG A 114 11.16 10.09 3.55
N PRO A 115 11.15 11.44 3.64
CA PRO A 115 12.37 12.23 3.86
C PRO A 115 13.28 11.63 4.93
N ASP A 116 14.58 11.87 4.76
CA ASP A 116 15.66 11.35 5.61
C ASP A 116 15.84 9.82 5.51
N LYS A 117 15.56 9.27 4.33
CA LYS A 117 15.71 7.85 4.00
C LYS A 117 14.91 6.90 4.91
N ILE A 118 13.75 7.34 5.39
CA ILE A 118 12.93 6.58 6.35
C ILE A 118 11.91 5.71 5.61
N TRP A 119 12.09 4.38 5.67
CA TRP A 119 11.11 3.42 5.15
C TRP A 119 9.90 3.25 6.06
N GLY A 120 8.72 3.15 5.46
CA GLY A 120 7.49 2.94 6.19
C GLY A 120 6.29 2.55 5.32
N SER A 121 5.11 2.68 5.91
CA SER A 121 3.81 2.50 5.26
C SER A 121 2.80 3.41 5.94
N TYR A 122 1.77 3.84 5.22
CA TYR A 122 0.64 4.54 5.84
C TYR A 122 -0.22 3.57 6.63
N ARG A 123 -0.65 3.99 7.82
CA ARG A 123 -1.48 3.20 8.74
C ARG A 123 -2.57 4.08 9.31
N HIS A 124 -3.78 3.54 9.39
CA HIS A 124 -4.87 4.21 10.09
C HIS A 124 -4.61 4.16 11.60
N LEU A 125 -4.83 5.29 12.25
CA LEU A 125 -4.86 5.40 13.70
C LEU A 125 -6.25 5.88 14.09
N LYS A 126 -6.78 5.36 15.21
CA LYS A 126 -8.07 5.77 15.73
C LYS A 126 -7.97 7.24 16.15
N LEU A 127 -8.83 8.08 15.59
CA LEU A 127 -8.96 9.46 16.03
C LEU A 127 -9.67 9.50 17.40
N PRO A 128 -9.31 10.44 18.29
CA PRO A 128 -10.10 10.68 19.49
C PRO A 128 -11.53 11.05 19.10
N GLN A 129 -12.50 10.64 19.91
CA GLN A 129 -13.87 11.06 19.63
C GLN A 129 -13.97 12.58 19.79
N PRO A 130 -14.60 13.28 18.83
CA PRO A 130 -14.85 14.70 18.99
C PRO A 130 -15.78 14.92 20.17
N GLU A 131 -15.54 15.97 20.95
CA GLU A 131 -16.50 16.38 21.98
C GLU A 131 -17.83 16.74 21.31
N PRO A 132 -18.98 16.24 21.84
CA PRO A 132 -20.28 16.62 21.31
C PRO A 132 -20.45 18.14 21.38
N LYS A 133 -20.62 18.78 20.22
CA LYS A 133 -20.99 20.20 20.16
C LYS A 133 -22.52 20.27 20.08
N PRO A 134 -23.20 20.76 21.14
CA PRO A 134 -24.65 20.94 21.08
C PRO A 134 -24.98 21.92 19.95
N VAL A 135 -25.91 21.51 19.09
CA VAL A 135 -26.46 22.33 18.00
C VAL A 135 -27.93 22.59 18.29
N LEU A 136 -28.45 23.74 17.87
CA LEU A 136 -29.83 24.14 18.13
C LEU A 136 -30.84 23.14 17.54
N THR A 137 -30.51 22.57 16.38
CA THR A 137 -31.27 21.53 15.70
C THR A 137 -30.28 20.55 15.05
N GLY A 138 -30.52 19.26 15.23
CA GLY A 138 -29.74 18.19 14.61
C GLY A 138 -30.65 17.31 13.75
N HIS A 139 -30.34 17.17 12.47
CA HIS A 139 -31.04 16.23 11.61
C HIS A 139 -30.42 14.83 11.76
N VAL A 140 -31.19 13.90 12.31
CA VAL A 140 -30.80 12.49 12.39
C VAL A 140 -31.26 11.80 11.11
N CYS A 141 -30.30 11.42 10.25
CA CYS A 141 -30.58 10.55 9.11
C CYS A 141 -30.24 9.11 9.50
N GLN A 142 -31.25 8.34 9.92
CA GLN A 142 -31.07 6.95 10.34
C GLN A 142 -30.95 6.04 9.10
N MET A 143 -29.73 5.68 8.70
CA MET A 143 -29.46 4.69 7.64
C MET A 143 -29.42 3.26 8.18
N VAL A 144 -30.46 2.83 8.89
CA VAL A 144 -30.62 1.42 9.28
C VAL A 144 -32.07 1.00 9.07
N CYS A 145 -32.31 0.02 8.19
CA CYS A 145 -33.57 -0.72 8.19
C CYS A 145 -33.66 -1.53 9.48
N ALA A 146 -34.50 -1.10 10.41
CA ALA A 146 -34.85 -1.91 11.56
C ALA A 146 -35.77 -3.06 11.10
N ASN A 147 -35.27 -4.29 11.12
CA ASN A 147 -36.13 -5.47 11.08
C ASN A 147 -36.83 -5.61 12.43
N PHE A 148 -38.03 -5.04 12.53
CA PHE A 148 -38.95 -5.27 13.64
C PHE A 148 -39.62 -6.63 13.47
N PHE A 149 -38.97 -7.70 13.93
CA PHE A 149 -39.67 -8.89 14.43
C PHE A 149 -38.85 -9.54 15.54
N LYS A 150 -39.16 -9.14 16.78
CA LYS A 150 -39.18 -10.06 17.91
C LYS A 150 -40.49 -9.86 18.64
N THR A 151 -41.34 -10.86 18.47
CA THR A 151 -42.55 -11.15 19.23
C THR A 151 -42.23 -11.29 20.72
N TYR A 152 -43.10 -10.73 21.56
CA TYR A 152 -43.34 -11.23 22.91
C TYR A 152 -44.85 -11.19 23.21
N ASN A 153 -45.34 -12.37 23.58
CA ASN A 153 -46.67 -12.79 24.05
C ASN A 153 -47.80 -12.81 23.01
#